data_AF-A0A9E3VN22-F1
#
_entry.id   AF-A0A9E3VN22-F1
#
_cell.length_a   1.000
_cell.length_b   1.000
_cell.length_c   1.000
_cell.angle_alpha   90.00
_cell.angle_beta   90.00
_cell.angle_gamma   90.00
#
_symmetry.space_group_name_H-M   'P 1'
#
loop_
_entity.id
_entity.type
_entity.pdbx_description
1 polymer ?
#
loop_
_entity_poly.entity_id
_entity_poly.type
_entity_poly.pdbx_seq_one_letter_code
_entity_poly.pdbx_strand_id
1 'polypeptide(L)'
;MVDDITKEFLASIKEVSKTLKELNFKFDTMTDKCPAFWIQFKHHKSKVIVKYCFGPPQYELVFSMIIHGKIYEFKDLLQIEYISDWVKKNRYIPNKQRSIYQEMMWDVELIKVVLQFFKIQL
;
A
#
# COMPACT_ATOMS: atom_id res chain seq x y z
N MET A 1 24.22 -1.05 12.93
CA MET A 1 23.29 -1.90 13.70
C MET A 1 21.89 -1.55 13.19
N VAL A 2 21.13 -2.52 12.68
CA VAL A 2 19.77 -2.27 12.16
C VAL A 2 18.85 -2.04 13.37
N ASP A 3 18.16 -0.90 13.44
CA ASP A 3 17.25 -0.58 14.54
C ASP A 3 16.04 -1.53 14.58
N ASP A 4 15.37 -1.63 15.74
CA ASP A 4 14.28 -2.60 15.92
C ASP A 4 13.06 -2.29 15.04
N ILE A 5 12.85 -1.02 14.68
CA ILE A 5 11.83 -0.58 13.73
C ILE A 5 12.09 -1.14 12.33
N THR A 6 13.34 -1.10 11.89
CA THR A 6 13.75 -1.63 10.59
C THR A 6 13.65 -3.16 10.57
N LYS A 7 13.94 -3.85 11.68
CA LYS A 7 13.71 -5.30 11.78
C LYS A 7 12.22 -5.65 11.69
N GLU A 8 11.37 -4.93 12.42
CA GLU A 8 9.91 -5.10 12.37
C GLU A 8 9.38 -4.83 10.95
N PHE A 9 9.89 -3.79 10.29
CA PHE A 9 9.53 -3.44 8.93
C PHE A 9 9.90 -4.55 7.92
N LEU A 10 11.13 -5.07 7.97
CA LEU A 10 11.58 -6.16 7.10
C LEU A 10 10.79 -7.46 7.33
N ALA A 11 10.43 -7.76 8.58
CA ALA A 11 9.57 -8.89 8.91
C ALA A 11 8.15 -8.70 8.36
N SER A 12 7.58 -7.51 8.56
CA SER A 12 6.24 -7.14 8.08
C SER A 12 6.14 -7.21 6.56
N ILE A 13 7.15 -6.70 5.85
CA ILE A 13 7.27 -6.83 4.38
C ILE A 13 7.18 -8.29 3.95
N LYS A 14 7.91 -9.19 4.62
CA LYS A 14 7.96 -10.60 4.23
C LYS A 14 6.59 -11.26 4.32
N GLU A 15 5.80 -10.90 5.33
CA GLU A 15 4.43 -11.42 5.51
C GLU A 15 3.47 -10.80 4.49
N VAL A 16 3.46 -9.47 4.38
CA VAL A 16 2.61 -8.72 3.43
C VAL A 16 2.90 -9.11 1.97
N SER A 17 4.16 -9.43 1.65
CA SER A 17 4.56 -9.96 0.34
C SER A 17 3.86 -11.25 -0.03
N LYS A 18 3.52 -12.12 0.94
CA LYS A 18 2.79 -13.37 0.65
C LYS A 18 1.37 -13.06 0.20
N THR A 19 0.66 -12.23 0.97
CA THR A 19 -0.70 -11.78 0.64
C THR A 19 -0.76 -11.11 -0.72
N LEU A 20 0.18 -10.24 -1.03
CA LEU A 20 0.23 -9.55 -2.31
C LEU A 20 0.55 -10.47 -3.50
N LYS A 21 1.38 -11.50 -3.30
CA LYS A 21 1.60 -12.55 -4.33
C LYS A 21 0.32 -13.31 -4.63
N GLU A 22 -0.46 -13.65 -3.61
CA GLU A 22 -1.79 -14.28 -3.76
C GLU A 22 -2.75 -13.38 -4.55
N LEU A 23 -2.59 -12.06 -4.43
CA LEU A 23 -3.33 -11.04 -5.18
C LEU A 23 -2.70 -10.68 -6.55
N ASN A 24 -1.81 -11.53 -7.08
CA ASN A 24 -1.14 -11.36 -8.38
C ASN A 24 -0.28 -10.09 -8.54
N PHE A 25 0.15 -9.46 -7.44
CA PHE A 25 1.10 -8.35 -7.51
C PHE A 25 2.50 -8.88 -7.87
N LYS A 26 3.16 -8.21 -8.81
CA LYS A 26 4.56 -8.46 -9.18
C LYS A 26 5.44 -7.52 -8.37
N PHE A 27 6.42 -8.09 -7.68
CA PHE A 27 7.32 -7.35 -6.81
C PHE A 27 8.57 -6.96 -7.55
N ASP A 28 8.89 -5.67 -7.57
CA ASP A 28 10.16 -5.17 -8.08
C ASP A 28 10.76 -4.16 -7.09
N THR A 29 11.98 -4.49 -6.65
CA THR A 29 13.05 -3.68 -6.02
C THR A 29 12.79 -2.90 -4.72
N MET A 30 13.61 -3.26 -3.71
CA MET A 30 14.00 -2.37 -2.62
C MET A 30 14.95 -1.31 -3.18
N THR A 31 14.72 -0.02 -2.92
CA THR A 31 15.67 1.03 -3.34
C THR A 31 16.76 1.24 -2.28
N ASP A 32 17.98 1.57 -2.70
CA ASP A 32 19.11 1.75 -1.77
C ASP A 32 19.00 3.02 -0.90
N LYS A 33 18.18 3.99 -1.31
CA LYS A 33 18.07 5.32 -0.65
C LYS A 33 16.97 5.41 0.39
N CYS A 34 16.05 4.47 0.38
CA CYS A 34 14.96 4.31 1.34
C CYS A 34 14.55 2.84 1.19
N PRO A 35 14.38 2.06 2.26
CA PRO A 35 13.78 0.73 2.15
C PRO A 35 12.30 0.90 1.80
N ALA A 36 12.04 1.36 0.58
CA ALA A 36 10.75 1.57 -0.04
C ALA A 36 10.33 0.23 -0.60
N PHE A 37 9.28 -0.35 -0.02
CA PHE A 37 8.70 -1.57 -0.56
C PHE A 37 7.77 -1.20 -1.70
N TRP A 38 8.17 -1.59 -2.92
CA TRP A 38 7.44 -1.32 -4.15
C TRP A 38 6.48 -2.46 -4.49
N ILE A 39 5.22 -2.11 -4.65
CA ILE A 39 4.16 -3.02 -5.06
C ILE A 39 3.72 -2.65 -6.48
N GLN A 40 3.94 -3.51 -7.48
CA GLN A 40 3.45 -3.29 -8.84
C GLN A 40 2.37 -4.32 -9.22
N PHE A 41 1.12 -3.89 -9.28
CA PHE A 41 0.07 -4.63 -9.98
C PHE A 41 -0.07 -4.11 -11.40
N LYS A 42 0.10 -4.97 -12.39
CA LYS A 42 -0.07 -4.63 -13.82
C LYS A 42 -1.24 -5.40 -14.41
N HIS A 43 -2.42 -4.79 -14.41
CA HIS A 43 -3.56 -5.35 -15.13
C HIS A 43 -3.47 -4.98 -16.61
N HIS A 44 -3.13 -5.96 -17.45
CA HIS A 44 -2.88 -5.76 -18.88
C HIS A 44 -4.07 -5.16 -19.63
N LYS A 45 -5.31 -5.44 -19.22
CA LYS A 45 -6.52 -4.88 -19.85
C LYS A 45 -6.85 -3.46 -19.40
N SER A 46 -6.47 -3.06 -18.18
CA SER A 46 -6.91 -1.79 -17.57
C SER A 46 -5.79 -0.75 -17.42
N LYS A 47 -4.55 -1.02 -17.89
CA LYS A 47 -3.40 -0.11 -17.74
C LYS A 47 -3.26 0.43 -16.31
N VAL A 48 -3.41 -0.44 -15.32
CA VAL A 48 -3.27 -0.11 -13.90
C VAL A 48 -1.84 -0.39 -13.48
N ILE A 49 -1.23 0.54 -12.76
CA ILE A 49 0.04 0.41 -12.08
C ILE A 49 -0.15 1.00 -10.69
N VAL A 50 -0.23 0.15 -9.67
CA VAL A 50 -0.18 0.61 -8.27
C VAL A 50 1.28 0.94 -7.95
N LYS A 51 1.54 2.03 -7.22
CA LYS A 51 2.87 2.41 -6.72
C LYS A 51 2.75 2.81 -5.25
N TYR A 52 2.88 1.82 -4.39
CA TYR A 52 2.91 2.05 -2.96
C TYR A 52 4.36 2.06 -2.49
N CYS A 53 4.74 3.02 -1.65
CA CYS A 53 6.03 3.07 -0.97
C CYS A 53 5.80 2.99 0.55
N PHE A 54 6.18 1.86 1.15
CA PHE A 54 6.23 1.75 2.60
C PHE A 54 7.60 2.22 3.11
N GLY A 55 7.62 2.93 4.22
CA GLY A 55 8.83 3.25 4.95
C GLY A 55 8.55 3.36 6.44
N PRO A 56 9.60 3.37 7.28
CA PRO A 56 9.47 3.66 8.70
C PRO A 56 8.70 4.99 8.93
N PRO A 57 8.13 5.21 10.12
CA PRO A 57 7.37 6.42 10.50
C PRO A 57 7.99 7.75 10.09
N GLN A 58 9.32 7.77 10.02
CA GLN A 58 10.19 8.91 9.73
C GLN A 58 10.16 9.34 8.25
N TYR A 59 9.68 8.47 7.35
CA TYR A 59 9.85 8.61 5.91
C TYR A 59 8.62 9.12 5.16
N GLU A 60 7.52 9.45 5.88
CA GLU A 60 6.21 9.81 5.32
C GLU A 60 5.70 8.76 4.30
N LEU A 61 4.66 8.02 4.66
CA LEU A 61 4.10 7.03 3.73
C LEU A 61 3.56 7.75 2.49
N VAL A 62 4.12 7.44 1.32
CA VAL A 62 3.68 8.01 0.04
C VAL A 62 2.95 6.94 -0.74
N PHE A 63 1.64 7.13 -0.87
CA PHE A 63 0.76 6.28 -1.66
C PHE A 63 0.36 6.97 -2.96
N SER A 64 0.61 6.29 -4.09
CA SER A 64 0.11 6.72 -5.39
C SER A 64 -0.38 5.53 -6.23
N MET A 65 -1.37 5.77 -7.07
CA MET A 65 -1.88 4.77 -8.00
C MET A 65 -1.98 5.38 -9.40
N ILE A 66 -1.47 4.68 -10.40
CA ILE A 66 -1.68 5.02 -11.79
C ILE A 66 -2.81 4.14 -12.32
N ILE A 67 -3.96 4.72 -12.61
CA ILE A 67 -5.14 4.00 -13.07
C ILE A 67 -5.58 4.63 -14.39
N HIS A 68 -5.60 3.82 -15.46
CA HIS A 68 -5.89 4.29 -16.83
C HIS A 68 -5.00 5.48 -17.28
N GLY A 69 -3.74 5.53 -16.81
CA GLY A 69 -2.79 6.59 -17.14
C GLY A 69 -2.92 7.88 -16.31
N LYS A 70 -3.88 7.97 -15.38
CA LYS A 70 -3.97 9.06 -14.40
C LYS A 70 -3.31 8.67 -13.10
N ILE A 71 -2.55 9.59 -12.51
CA ILE A 71 -1.95 9.43 -11.18
C ILE A 71 -2.98 9.91 -10.15
N TYR A 72 -3.21 9.10 -9.12
CA TYR A 72 -4.01 9.43 -7.95
C TYR A 72 -3.11 9.31 -6.73
N GLU A 73 -2.87 10.43 -6.04
CA GLU A 73 -2.30 10.42 -4.70
C GLU A 73 -3.37 10.12 -3.66
N PHE A 74 -2.98 9.80 -2.43
CA PHE A 74 -3.95 9.53 -1.35
C PHE A 74 -4.98 10.66 -1.19
N LYS A 75 -4.56 11.92 -1.23
CA LYS A 75 -5.45 13.09 -1.15
C LYS A 75 -6.50 13.13 -2.27
N ASP A 76 -6.14 12.65 -3.47
CA ASP A 76 -7.03 12.61 -4.63
C ASP A 76 -8.06 11.47 -4.46
N LEU A 77 -7.60 10.32 -3.94
CA LEU A 77 -8.48 9.19 -3.64
C LEU A 77 -9.49 9.52 -2.53
N LEU A 78 -9.12 10.35 -1.56
CA LEU A 78 -10.03 10.84 -0.52
C LEU A 78 -11.13 11.77 -1.04
N GLN A 79 -11.00 12.32 -2.26
CA GLN A 79 -12.08 13.07 -2.91
C GLN A 79 -13.19 12.16 -3.46
N ILE A 80 -12.93 10.85 -3.58
CA ILE A 80 -13.93 9.86 -4.00
C ILE A 80 -14.71 9.44 -2.76
N GLU A 81 -16.00 9.80 -2.68
CA GLU A 81 -16.87 9.58 -1.52
C GLU A 81 -16.82 8.13 -1.01
N TYR A 82 -16.93 7.16 -1.92
CA TYR A 82 -16.85 5.73 -1.60
C TYR A 82 -15.58 5.34 -0.84
N ILE A 83 -14.43 5.88 -1.28
CA ILE A 83 -13.12 5.60 -0.67
C ILE A 83 -12.99 6.36 0.65
N SER A 84 -13.41 7.62 0.68
CA SER A 84 -13.40 8.48 1.87
C SER A 84 -14.19 7.85 3.03
N ASP A 85 -15.38 7.33 2.74
CA ASP A 85 -16.24 6.69 3.74
C ASP A 85 -15.65 5.38 4.24
N TRP A 86 -15.04 4.59 3.36
CA TRP A 86 -14.33 3.40 3.79
C TRP A 86 -13.16 3.75 4.70
N VAL A 87 -12.35 4.76 4.36
CA VAL A 87 -11.22 5.22 5.19
C VAL A 87 -11.69 5.71 6.56
N LYS A 88 -12.79 6.46 6.63
CA LYS A 88 -13.36 6.92 7.92
C LYS A 88 -13.80 5.76 8.80
N LYS A 89 -14.44 4.74 8.23
CA LYS A 89 -14.94 3.55 8.96
C LYS A 89 -13.85 2.60 9.39
N ASN A 90 -12.80 2.47 8.58
CA ASN A 90 -11.73 1.49 8.78
C ASN A 90 -10.43 2.14 9.24
N ARG A 91 -10.46 3.41 9.68
CA ARG A 91 -9.26 4.16 10.05
C ARG A 91 -8.40 3.33 10.99
N TYR A 92 -7.11 3.16 10.64
CA TYR A 92 -6.17 2.53 11.56
C TYR A 92 -6.03 3.41 12.81
N ILE A 93 -6.47 2.88 13.95
CA ILE A 93 -6.30 3.49 15.27
C ILE A 93 -5.32 2.58 16.02
N PRO A 94 -4.05 2.99 16.19
CA PRO A 94 -3.08 2.16 16.89
C PRO A 94 -3.52 1.95 18.34
N ASN A 95 -3.81 0.71 18.72
CA ASN A 95 -4.27 0.38 20.06
C ASN A 95 -3.07 -0.03 20.91
N LYS A 96 -2.68 0.83 21.87
CA LYS A 96 -1.60 0.66 22.87
C LYS A 96 -0.17 0.49 22.35
N GLN A 97 0.07 -0.02 21.13
CA GLN A 97 1.35 -0.02 20.43
C GLN A 97 1.12 0.00 18.91
N ARG A 98 1.94 0.78 18.19
CA ARG A 98 1.95 0.82 16.72
C ARG A 98 2.47 -0.53 16.20
N SER A 99 1.81 -1.10 15.21
CA SER A 99 2.29 -2.31 14.53
C SER A 99 2.47 -2.00 13.05
N ILE A 100 3.71 -2.07 12.56
CA ILE A 100 4.03 -1.79 11.16
C ILE A 100 3.29 -2.77 10.25
N TYR A 101 3.20 -4.05 10.64
CA TYR A 101 2.42 -5.04 9.92
C TYR A 101 0.95 -4.64 9.75
N GLN A 102 0.28 -4.19 10.82
CA GLN A 102 -1.12 -3.80 10.75
C GLN A 102 -1.34 -2.56 9.88
N GLU A 103 -0.42 -1.61 9.92
CA GLU A 103 -0.44 -0.45 9.01
C GLU A 103 -0.30 -0.90 7.56
N MET A 104 0.69 -1.75 7.28
CA MET A 104 0.88 -2.27 5.92
C MET A 104 -0.33 -3.05 5.42
N MET A 105 -0.97 -3.85 6.28
CA MET A 105 -2.19 -4.57 5.94
C MET A 105 -3.37 -3.64 5.71
N TRP A 106 -3.49 -2.56 6.48
CA TRP A 106 -4.51 -1.54 6.24
C TRP A 106 -4.36 -0.92 4.84
N ASP A 107 -3.12 -0.63 4.43
CA ASP A 107 -2.83 -0.12 3.09
C ASP A 107 -3.18 -1.13 1.99
N VAL A 108 -2.91 -2.42 2.20
CA VAL A 108 -3.34 -3.49 1.29
C VAL A 108 -4.86 -3.53 1.14
N GLU A 109 -5.60 -3.41 2.24
CA GLU A 109 -7.06 -3.34 2.19
C GLU A 109 -7.57 -2.08 1.48
N LEU A 110 -6.93 -0.92 1.71
CA LEU A 110 -7.23 0.30 0.95
C LEU A 110 -7.02 0.10 -0.55
N ILE A 111 -5.89 -0.51 -0.96
CA ILE A 111 -5.60 -0.81 -2.37
C ILE A 111 -6.72 -1.68 -2.96
N LYS A 112 -7.18 -2.73 -2.26
CA LYS A 112 -8.27 -3.60 -2.72
C LYS A 112 -9.56 -2.82 -2.94
N VAL A 113 -9.92 -1.93 -2.02
CA VAL A 113 -11.10 -1.06 -2.12
C VAL A 113 -11.01 -0.13 -3.32
N VAL A 114 -9.84 0.49 -3.53
CA VAL A 114 -9.62 1.38 -4.68
C VAL A 114 -9.73 0.60 -6.00
N LEU A 115 -9.07 -0.56 -6.10
CA LEU A 115 -9.14 -1.39 -7.30
C LEU A 115 -10.57 -1.84 -7.60
N GLN A 116 -11.33 -2.23 -6.58
CA GLN A 116 -12.75 -2.58 -6.70
C GLN A 116 -13.59 -1.40 -7.23
N PHE A 117 -13.39 -0.19 -6.70
CA PHE A 117 -14.09 1.01 -7.17
C PHE A 117 -13.86 1.27 -8.67
N PHE A 118 -12.62 1.09 -9.12
CA PHE A 118 -12.26 1.22 -10.54
C PHE A 118 -12.59 -0.02 -11.38
N LYS A 119 -13.29 -1.01 -10.82
CA LYS A 119 -13.70 -2.27 -11.48
C LYS A 119 -12.52 -3.08 -12.04
N ILE A 120 -11.41 -3.08 -11.29
CA ILE A 120 -10.21 -3.82 -11.64
C ILE A 120 -10.23 -5.13 -10.87
N GLN A 121 -10.25 -6.25 -11.60
CA GLN A 121 -10.20 -7.59 -10.99
C GLN A 121 -8.75 -7.91 -10.59
N LEU A 122 -8.60 -8.41 -9.35
CA LEU A 122 -7.35 -8.92 -8.78
C LEU A 122 -7.06 -10.35 -9.28
#